data_AF-A0A5C3F8J8-F1
#
_entry.id   AF-A0A5C3F8J8-F1
#
_cell.length_a   1.000
_cell.length_b   1.000
_cell.length_c   1.000
_cell.angle_alpha   90.00
_cell.angle_beta   90.00
_cell.angle_gamma   90.00
#
_symmetry.space_group_name_H-M   'P 1'
#
loop_
_entity.id
_entity.type
_entity.pdbx_description
1 polymer ?
#
loop_
_entity_poly.entity_id
_entity_poly.type
_entity_poly.pdbx_seq_one_letter_code
_entity_poly.pdbx_strand_id
1 'polypeptide(L)'
;MLLGLQTRLLGALKLVRPDCMQGCCSGSNIKEKVLLKMIESRWAGDFKIIDCCGVRVPLKCASIDRIDSTKGYTASNIRLMALGLNMLKKSSDDLEVYEYLSYLRNREGIIRPV
;
A
#
# COMPACT_ATOMS: atom_id res chain seq x y z
N MET A 1 15.24 17.40 -12.57
CA MET A 1 14.68 16.86 -11.31
C MET A 1 14.01 15.49 -11.43
N LEU A 2 13.39 15.10 -12.57
CA LEU A 2 12.70 13.81 -12.72
C LEU A 2 13.62 12.56 -12.67
N LEU A 3 14.86 12.63 -13.18
CA LEU A 3 15.78 11.48 -13.22
C LEU A 3 16.17 10.96 -11.81
N GLY A 4 16.28 11.86 -10.83
CA GLY A 4 16.63 11.51 -9.44
C GLY A 4 15.47 10.85 -8.68
N LEU A 5 14.22 11.20 -9.03
CA LEU A 5 13.03 10.55 -8.47
C LEU A 5 12.90 9.14 -9.05
N GLN A 6 13.05 8.98 -10.37
CA GLN A 6 12.99 7.68 -11.03
C GLN A 6 14.05 6.69 -10.53
N THR A 7 15.30 7.12 -10.35
CA THR A 7 16.35 6.24 -9.79
C THR A 7 16.08 5.86 -8.33
N ARG A 8 15.58 6.80 -7.52
CA ARG A 8 15.16 6.52 -6.14
C ARG A 8 13.95 5.58 -6.09
N LEU A 9 12.97 5.74 -6.97
CA LEU A 9 11.77 4.92 -7.11
C LEU A 9 12.07 3.51 -7.61
N LEU A 10 12.97 3.36 -8.59
CA LEU A 10 13.47 2.06 -9.06
C LEU A 10 14.23 1.31 -7.95
N GLY A 11 15.04 2.01 -7.16
CA GLY A 11 15.66 1.44 -5.95
C GLY A 11 14.62 1.09 -4.87
N ALA A 12 13.59 1.92 -4.73
CA ALA A 12 12.45 1.70 -3.83
C ALA A 12 11.60 0.49 -4.23
N LEU A 13 11.45 0.21 -5.53
CA LEU A 13 10.72 -0.97 -6.00
C LEU A 13 11.37 -2.28 -5.53
N LYS A 14 12.70 -2.31 -5.43
CA LYS A 14 13.45 -3.44 -4.86
C LYS A 14 13.23 -3.60 -3.35
N LEU A 15 12.78 -2.54 -2.66
CA LEU A 15 12.48 -2.54 -1.22
C LEU A 15 11.01 -2.86 -0.92
N VAL A 16 10.11 -2.70 -1.90
CA VAL A 16 8.77 -3.30 -1.85
C VAL A 16 8.98 -4.80 -2.01
N ARG A 17 9.13 -5.47 -0.88
CA ARG A 17 9.49 -6.88 -0.83
C ARG A 17 8.54 -7.71 -1.70
N PRO A 18 9.04 -8.43 -2.72
CA PRO A 18 8.27 -9.42 -3.46
C PRO A 18 7.74 -10.52 -2.55
N ASP A 19 8.28 -10.68 -1.34
CA ASP A 19 7.89 -11.68 -0.35
C ASP A 19 6.46 -11.44 0.18
N CYS A 20 5.96 -10.19 0.19
CA CYS A 20 4.52 -9.93 0.40
C CYS A 20 3.67 -10.29 -0.83
N MET A 21 4.31 -10.48 -1.99
CA MET A 21 3.72 -11.05 -3.20
C MET A 21 3.92 -12.57 -3.31
N GLN A 22 4.90 -13.20 -2.66
CA GLN A 22 5.19 -14.62 -2.89
C GLN A 22 4.29 -15.59 -2.11
N GLY A 23 3.58 -15.11 -1.07
CA GLY A 23 2.58 -15.92 -0.35
C GLY A 23 1.13 -15.81 -0.85
N CYS A 24 0.78 -14.75 -1.59
CA CYS A 24 -0.59 -14.50 -2.07
C CYS A 24 -0.70 -14.11 -3.55
N CYS A 25 0.43 -13.87 -4.22
CA CYS A 25 0.53 -13.32 -5.58
C CYS A 25 1.51 -14.13 -6.44
N SER A 26 1.60 -15.44 -6.24
CA SER A 26 2.32 -16.39 -7.12
C SER A 26 1.75 -16.48 -8.56
N GLY A 27 1.09 -15.43 -9.04
CA GLY A 27 0.54 -15.30 -10.39
C GLY A 27 -0.08 -13.95 -10.74
N SER A 28 0.09 -12.87 -9.96
CA SER A 28 -0.54 -11.59 -10.29
C SER A 28 0.23 -10.85 -11.38
N ASN A 29 -0.38 -10.75 -12.55
CA ASN A 29 0.13 -10.13 -13.77
C ASN A 29 0.11 -8.58 -13.69
N ILE A 30 0.40 -8.01 -12.51
CA ILE A 30 0.46 -6.55 -12.35
C ILE A 30 1.74 -6.07 -13.03
N LYS A 31 1.58 -5.32 -14.11
CA LYS A 31 2.70 -4.71 -14.81
C LYS A 31 3.45 -3.77 -13.87
N GLU A 32 4.78 -3.87 -13.83
CA GLU A 32 5.67 -3.01 -13.02
C GLU A 32 5.36 -1.51 -13.15
N LYS A 33 5.02 -1.07 -14.38
CA LYS A 33 4.61 0.32 -14.67
C LYS A 33 3.39 0.78 -13.87
N VAL A 34 2.45 -0.12 -13.55
CA VAL A 34 1.26 0.19 -12.74
C VAL A 34 1.67 0.41 -11.29
N LEU A 35 2.52 -0.48 -10.75
CA LEU A 35 3.04 -0.36 -9.38
C LEU A 35 3.85 0.92 -9.18
N LEU A 36 4.73 1.23 -10.13
CA LEU A 36 5.51 2.47 -10.13
C LEU A 36 4.61 3.71 -10.05
N LYS A 37 3.61 3.81 -10.93
CA LYS A 37 2.64 4.92 -10.91
C LYS A 37 1.88 5.01 -9.59
N MET A 38 1.54 3.86 -9.00
CA MET A 38 0.83 3.83 -7.73
C MET A 38 1.71 4.30 -6.57
N ILE A 39 2.98 3.90 -6.53
CA ILE A 39 3.95 4.38 -5.53
C ILE A 39 4.23 5.87 -5.74
N GLU A 40 4.44 6.31 -6.98
CA GLU A 40 4.67 7.71 -7.35
C GLU A 40 3.53 8.62 -6.87
N SER A 41 2.28 8.24 -7.14
CA SER A 41 1.10 9.01 -6.73
C SER A 41 0.89 9.08 -5.21
N ARG A 42 1.60 8.25 -4.43
CA ARG A 42 1.50 8.16 -2.97
C ARG A 42 2.84 8.47 -2.28
N TRP A 43 3.84 8.94 -3.00
CA TRP A 43 5.18 9.14 -2.44
C TRP A 43 5.20 10.27 -1.39
N ALA A 44 5.73 9.97 -0.20
CA ALA A 44 5.78 10.92 0.91
C ALA A 44 7.20 11.46 1.19
N GLY A 45 8.21 11.09 0.37
CA GLY A 45 9.62 11.34 0.68
C GLY A 45 10.21 10.29 1.63
N ASP A 46 11.52 10.35 1.86
CA ASP A 46 12.24 9.57 2.88
C ASP A 46 11.92 8.07 2.94
N PHE A 47 11.80 7.44 1.76
CA PHE A 47 11.41 6.02 1.64
C PHE A 47 10.08 5.71 2.34
N LYS A 48 9.13 6.64 2.31
CA LYS A 48 7.77 6.50 2.83
C LYS A 48 6.73 6.74 1.74
N ILE A 49 5.58 6.13 1.93
CA ILE A 49 4.38 6.28 1.11
C ILE A 49 3.18 6.63 1.99
N ILE A 50 2.15 7.22 1.40
CA ILE A 50 0.84 7.41 2.02
C ILE A 50 -0.06 6.22 1.65
N ASP A 51 -0.41 5.40 2.62
CA ASP A 51 -1.27 4.23 2.41
C ASP A 51 -2.73 4.62 2.04
N CYS A 52 -3.57 3.63 1.73
CA CYS A 52 -4.97 3.82 1.37
C CYS A 52 -5.81 4.53 2.46
N CYS A 53 -5.29 4.57 3.69
CA CYS A 53 -5.93 5.19 4.82
C CYS A 53 -5.28 6.56 5.14
N GLY A 54 -4.34 7.08 4.36
CA GLY A 54 -3.74 8.40 4.57
C GLY A 54 -2.54 8.42 5.53
N VAL A 55 -2.02 7.27 5.96
CA VAL A 55 -0.90 7.20 6.91
C VAL A 55 0.43 7.05 6.18
N ARG A 56 1.43 7.80 6.65
CA ARG A 56 2.81 7.70 6.18
C ARG A 56 3.44 6.43 6.73
N VAL A 57 3.73 5.47 5.86
CA VAL A 57 4.39 4.21 6.22
C VAL A 57 5.71 4.04 5.47
N PRO A 58 6.73 3.41 6.08
CA PRO A 58 7.94 3.03 5.37
C PRO A 58 7.58 2.17 4.15
N LEU A 59 8.22 2.41 3.02
CA LEU A 59 7.97 1.67 1.78
C LEU A 59 8.22 0.17 1.94
N LYS A 60 9.20 -0.22 2.76
CA LYS A 60 9.47 -1.62 3.13
C LYS A 60 8.29 -2.31 3.86
N CYS A 61 7.37 -1.51 4.41
CA CYS A 61 6.16 -1.95 5.09
C CYS A 61 4.93 -1.78 4.19
N ALA A 62 5.08 -1.41 2.92
CA ALA A 62 3.99 -1.33 1.97
C ALA A 62 3.58 -2.71 1.47
N SER A 63 2.30 -2.85 1.13
CA SER A 63 1.70 -4.04 0.57
C SER A 63 0.66 -3.63 -0.48
N ILE A 64 0.40 -4.54 -1.42
CA ILE A 64 -0.63 -4.39 -2.44
C ILE A 64 -1.81 -5.22 -2.00
N ASP A 65 -2.97 -4.57 -1.88
CA ASP A 65 -4.23 -5.23 -1.54
C ASP A 65 -5.25 -5.00 -2.65
N ARG A 66 -6.26 -5.87 -2.71
CA ARG A 66 -7.39 -5.75 -3.62
C ARG A 66 -8.49 -4.93 -2.96
N ILE A 67 -9.06 -3.98 -3.71
CA ILE A 67 -10.23 -3.22 -3.26
C ILE A 67 -11.41 -4.17 -3.08
N ASP A 68 -11.62 -5.05 -4.06
CA ASP A 68 -12.58 -6.14 -4.00
C ASP A 68 -11.82 -7.47 -4.07
N SER A 69 -11.86 -8.24 -2.98
CA SER A 69 -11.17 -9.51 -2.82
C SER A 69 -11.75 -10.65 -3.67
N THR A 70 -12.94 -10.46 -4.25
CA THR A 70 -13.54 -11.42 -5.20
C THR A 70 -12.98 -11.27 -6.61
N LYS A 71 -12.36 -10.12 -6.90
CA LYS A 71 -11.78 -9.79 -8.22
C LYS A 71 -10.27 -10.06 -8.26
N GLY A 72 -9.72 -10.11 -9.47
CA GLY A 72 -8.27 -10.24 -9.68
C GLY A 72 -7.49 -8.96 -9.38
N TYR A 73 -6.16 -9.06 -9.44
CA TYR A 73 -5.26 -7.91 -9.32
C TYR A 73 -5.22 -7.13 -10.65
N THR A 74 -6.08 -6.12 -10.78
CA THR A 74 -6.12 -5.21 -11.93
C THR A 74 -5.79 -3.78 -11.49
N ALA A 75 -5.35 -2.93 -12.41
CA ALA A 75 -5.01 -1.54 -12.08
C ALA A 75 -6.16 -0.75 -11.42
N SER A 76 -7.41 -1.13 -11.69
CA SER A 76 -8.61 -0.52 -11.11
C SER A 76 -9.09 -1.21 -9.82
N ASN A 77 -8.52 -2.36 -9.44
CA ASN A 77 -8.93 -3.15 -8.28
C ASN A 77 -7.82 -3.30 -7.24
N ILE A 78 -6.74 -2.53 -7.32
CA ILE A 78 -5.64 -2.59 -6.36
C ILE A 78 -5.49 -1.28 -5.60
N ARG A 79 -5.00 -1.37 -4.38
CA ARG A 79 -4.64 -0.25 -3.53
C ARG A 79 -3.31 -0.50 -2.82
N LEU A 80 -2.62 0.59 -2.51
CA LEU A 80 -1.40 0.57 -1.71
C LEU A 80 -1.78 0.68 -0.23
N MET A 81 -1.39 -0.28 0.58
CA MET A 81 -1.76 -0.40 1.99
C MET A 81 -0.53 -0.74 2.84
N ALA A 82 -0.54 -0.45 4.13
CA ALA A 82 0.48 -0.98 5.04
C ALA A 82 0.33 -2.52 5.22
N LEU A 83 1.44 -3.23 5.27
CA LEU A 83 1.50 -4.70 5.39
C LEU A 83 0.68 -5.22 6.57
N GLY A 84 0.81 -4.59 7.74
CA GLY A 84 0.05 -4.98 8.93
C GLY A 84 -1.47 -4.90 8.73
N LEU A 85 -1.94 -3.90 7.97
CA LEU A 85 -3.36 -3.76 7.67
C LEU A 85 -3.85 -4.84 6.71
N ASN A 86 -3.05 -5.16 5.69
CA ASN A 86 -3.37 -6.24 4.77
C ASN A 86 -3.39 -7.61 5.49
N MET A 87 -2.52 -7.79 6.50
CA MET A 87 -2.56 -8.97 7.36
C MET A 87 -3.82 -9.02 8.23
N LEU A 88 -4.23 -7.89 8.83
CA LEU A 88 -5.47 -7.80 9.62
C LEU A 88 -6.71 -8.08 8.77
N LYS A 89 -6.74 -7.59 7.52
CA LYS A 89 -7.78 -7.92 6.55
C LYS A 89 -7.86 -9.41 6.24
N LYS A 90 -6.74 -10.14 6.27
CA LYS A 90 -6.81 -11.59 6.04
C LYS A 90 -7.61 -12.31 7.15
N SER A 91 -7.71 -11.72 8.34
CA SER A 91 -8.46 -12.26 9.47
C SER A 91 -9.87 -11.67 9.67
N SER A 92 -10.25 -10.61 8.94
CA SER A 92 -11.48 -9.82 9.18
C SER A 92 -12.02 -9.19 7.88
N ASP A 93 -13.25 -8.68 7.89
CA ASP A 93 -13.77 -7.95 6.72
C ASP A 93 -13.10 -6.57 6.54
N ASP A 94 -13.10 -6.05 5.31
CA ASP A 94 -12.54 -4.74 4.97
C ASP A 94 -13.17 -3.60 5.77
N LEU A 95 -14.49 -3.68 6.02
CA LEU A 95 -15.21 -2.67 6.79
C LEU A 95 -14.78 -2.69 8.26
N GLU A 96 -14.69 -3.88 8.86
CA GLU A 96 -14.28 -4.05 10.26
C GLU A 96 -12.84 -3.55 10.50
N VAL A 97 -11.92 -3.86 9.58
CA VAL A 97 -10.55 -3.34 9.66
C VAL A 97 -10.55 -1.83 9.57
N TYR A 98 -11.33 -1.24 8.66
CA TYR A 98 -11.40 0.20 8.51
C TYR A 98 -11.97 0.90 9.75
N GLU A 99 -13.04 0.35 10.34
CA GLU A 99 -13.64 0.84 11.58
C GLU A 99 -12.65 0.77 12.74
N TYR A 100 -11.95 -0.35 12.90
CA TYR A 100 -10.95 -0.53 13.94
C TYR A 100 -9.80 0.48 13.83
N LEU A 101 -9.31 0.73 12.61
CA LEU A 101 -8.27 1.73 12.39
C LEU A 101 -8.74 3.16 12.62
N SER A 102 -9.96 3.47 12.20
CA SER A 102 -10.59 4.77 12.46
C SER A 102 -10.72 5.01 13.96
N TYR A 103 -11.14 3.98 14.70
CA TYR A 103 -11.20 3.99 16.15
C TYR A 103 -9.82 4.24 16.81
N LEU A 104 -8.78 3.52 16.38
CA LEU A 104 -7.42 3.70 16.91
C LEU A 104 -6.89 5.13 16.68
N ARG A 105 -7.13 5.70 15.50
CA ARG A 105 -6.68 7.06 15.15
C ARG A 105 -7.38 8.13 15.95
N ASN A 106 -8.69 7.95 16.17
CA ASN A 106 -9.49 8.85 16.99
C ASN A 106 -9.06 8.84 18.47
N ARG A 107 -8.45 7.75 18.96
CA ARG A 107 -7.90 7.67 20.33
C ARG A 107 -6.54 8.36 20.49
N GLU A 108 -5.70 8.31 19.47
CA GLU A 108 -4.34 8.86 19.53
C GLU A 108 -4.30 10.39 19.31
N GLY A 109 -5.42 11.04 18.96
CA GLY A 109 -5.46 12.47 18.63
C GLY A 109 -4.72 12.82 17.32
N ILE A 110 -4.34 11.82 16.53
CA ILE A 110 -3.58 11.98 15.29
C ILE A 110 -4.57 12.05 14.11
N ILE A 111 -4.94 13.30 13.83
CA ILE A 111 -5.33 13.92 12.54
C ILE A 111 -6.83 14.30 12.35
N ARG A 112 -7.02 15.62 12.20
CA ARG A 112 -8.18 16.29 11.58
C ARG A 112 -8.22 16.01 10.07
N PRO A 113 -9.39 15.85 9.47
CA PRO A 113 -9.53 15.56 8.04
C PRO A 113 -8.99 16.70 7.17
N VAL A 114 -8.35 16.33 6.06
CA VAL A 114 -8.10 17.18 4.87
C VAL A 114 -8.85 16.56 3.69
#